data_AF-A0A0K9YMG6-F1
#
_entry.id   AF-A0A0K9YMG6-F1
#
_cell.length_a   1.000
_cell.length_b   1.000
_cell.length_c   1.000
_cell.angle_alpha   90.00
_cell.angle_beta   90.00
_cell.angle_gamma   90.00
#
_symmetry.space_group_name_H-M   'P 1'
#
loop_
_entity.id
_entity.type
_entity.pdbx_description
1 polymer ?
#
loop_
_entity_poly.entity_id
_entity_poly.type
_entity_poly.pdbx_seq_one_letter_code
_entity_poly.pdbx_strand_id
1 'polypeptide(L)'
;MITKISHSIVKCEIWFTDVEEWFPPCRFTDCRHQAEPGCAVLAALADGSLSRERWEHYVAQQLENKYVQDKTSYFIDKRARNKTTAMWSKQTKKNGGWKN
;
A
#
# COMPACT_ATOMS: atom_id res chain seq x y z
N MET A 1 6.34 0.80 -34.16
CA MET A 1 5.93 -0.14 -33.09
C MET A 1 6.29 0.49 -31.74
N ILE A 2 5.49 1.48 -31.31
CA ILE A 2 5.68 2.12 -29.99
C ILE A 2 4.53 1.60 -29.15
N THR A 3 4.87 0.73 -28.20
CA THR A 3 3.93 0.04 -27.32
C THR A 3 3.21 1.05 -26.43
N LYS A 4 1.88 1.04 -26.56
CA LYS A 4 0.84 1.48 -25.62
C LYS A 4 1.38 1.76 -24.21
N ILE A 5 1.61 3.04 -23.92
CA ILE A 5 1.68 3.53 -22.55
C ILE A 5 0.24 3.57 -22.05
N SER A 6 -0.18 2.44 -21.46
CA SER A 6 -1.44 2.30 -20.75
C SER A 6 -1.42 3.22 -19.53
N HIS A 7 -2.07 4.37 -19.66
CA HIS A 7 -2.23 5.44 -18.67
C HIS A 7 -3.08 5.01 -17.45
N SER A 8 -2.61 4.04 -16.65
CA SER A 8 -3.24 3.72 -15.36
C SER A 8 -2.26 3.41 -14.23
N ILE A 9 -0.94 3.50 -14.46
CA ILE A 9 0.06 3.21 -13.44
C ILE A 9 1.19 4.24 -13.56
N VAL A 10 0.91 5.50 -13.20
CA VAL A 10 1.98 6.35 -12.69
C VAL A 10 1.92 6.22 -11.18
N LYS A 11 2.37 5.06 -10.69
CA LYS A 11 2.93 5.03 -9.34
C LYS A 11 4.16 5.92 -9.42
N CYS A 12 4.37 6.77 -8.42
CA CYS A 12 5.52 7.66 -8.32
C CYS A 12 6.82 6.86 -8.09
N GLU A 13 7.07 5.80 -8.86
CA GLU A 13 8.20 4.86 -8.69
C GLU A 13 9.52 5.55 -9.02
N ILE A 14 9.53 6.53 -9.92
CA ILE A 14 10.72 7.31 -10.25
C ILE A 14 11.23 8.23 -9.12
N TRP A 15 10.40 8.57 -8.12
CA TRP A 15 10.82 9.53 -7.10
C TRP A 15 11.66 8.90 -6.00
N PHE A 16 11.66 7.58 -5.81
CA PHE A 16 12.39 6.93 -4.70
C PHE A 16 13.32 5.81 -5.17
N THR A 17 13.63 5.74 -6.47
CA THR A 17 14.55 4.72 -7.01
C THR A 17 15.93 4.75 -6.36
N ASP A 18 16.39 5.92 -5.95
CA ASP A 18 17.64 6.15 -5.21
C ASP A 18 17.61 5.60 -3.77
N VAL A 19 16.42 5.39 -3.20
CA VAL A 19 16.26 4.69 -1.92
C VAL A 19 16.13 3.19 -2.17
N GLU A 20 15.35 2.80 -3.17
CA GLU A 20 15.04 1.41 -3.49
C GLU A 20 16.25 0.63 -4.05
N GLU A 21 17.26 1.31 -4.60
CA GLU A 21 18.50 0.68 -5.06
C GLU A 21 19.29 -0.01 -3.93
N TRP A 22 19.04 0.37 -2.68
CA TRP A 22 19.66 -0.22 -1.50
C TRP A 22 18.95 -1.48 -0.99
N PHE A 23 17.82 -1.88 -1.59
CA PHE A 23 17.06 -3.05 -1.15
C PHE A 23 17.65 -4.38 -1.65
N PRO A 24 18.02 -4.54 -2.94
CA PRO A 24 18.62 -5.77 -3.45
C PRO A 24 19.87 -6.27 -2.70
N PRO A 25 20.80 -5.40 -2.24
CA PRO A 25 21.98 -5.86 -1.49
C PRO A 25 21.70 -6.29 -0.05
N CYS A 26 20.45 -6.20 0.44
CA CYS A 26 20.11 -6.69 1.77
C CYS A 26 20.29 -8.22 1.86
N ARG A 27 20.78 -8.69 3.01
CA ARG A 27 20.97 -10.12 3.29
C ARG A 27 19.68 -10.94 3.18
N PHE A 28 18.56 -10.36 3.61
CA PHE A 28 17.25 -11.02 3.66
C PHE A 28 16.31 -10.43 2.62
N THR A 29 15.54 -11.28 1.95
CA THR A 29 14.57 -10.89 0.92
C THR A 29 13.34 -10.18 1.48
N ASP A 30 13.04 -10.38 2.76
CA ASP A 30 11.94 -9.77 3.52
C ASP A 30 12.45 -8.73 4.52
N CYS A 31 13.64 -8.16 4.27
CA CYS A 31 14.23 -7.11 5.09
C CYS A 31 13.25 -5.92 5.20
N ARG A 32 12.91 -5.56 6.43
CA ARG A 32 12.07 -4.42 6.84
C ARG A 32 12.90 -3.18 7.12
N HIS A 33 14.23 -3.28 7.07
CA HIS A 33 15.19 -2.19 7.23
C HIS A 33 15.10 -1.45 8.58
N GLN A 34 14.83 -2.18 9.67
CA GLN A 34 14.68 -1.60 11.01
C GLN A 34 15.86 -1.92 11.93
N ALA A 35 16.23 -3.19 12.03
CA ALA A 35 17.29 -3.66 12.92
C ALA A 35 18.00 -4.92 12.39
N GLU A 36 17.71 -5.34 11.16
CA GLU A 36 18.18 -6.59 10.62
C GLU A 36 19.68 -6.59 10.34
N PRO A 37 20.41 -7.64 10.77
CA PRO A 37 21.84 -7.74 10.48
C PRO A 37 22.07 -7.93 8.97
N GLY A 38 23.03 -7.18 8.42
CA GLY A 38 23.29 -7.19 6.98
C GLY A 38 22.24 -6.45 6.14
N CYS A 39 21.49 -5.53 6.75
CA CYS A 39 20.65 -4.58 6.02
C CYS A 39 21.51 -3.51 5.34
N ALA A 40 21.49 -3.48 4.01
CA ALA A 40 22.26 -2.52 3.23
C ALA A 40 21.75 -1.07 3.39
N VAL A 41 20.45 -0.88 3.60
CA VAL A 41 19.87 0.44 3.91
C VAL A 41 20.43 0.99 5.23
N LEU A 42 20.49 0.18 6.29
CA LEU A 42 21.04 0.61 7.58
C LEU A 42 22.55 0.89 7.47
N ALA A 43 23.28 0.12 6.66
CA ALA A 43 24.68 0.38 6.38
C ALA A 43 24.86 1.73 5.65
N ALA A 44 24.10 1.96 4.58
CA ALA A 44 24.15 3.21 3.80
C ALA A 44 23.73 4.44 4.63
N LEU A 45 22.81 4.27 5.58
CA LEU A 45 22.45 5.32 6.54
C LEU A 45 23.56 5.59 7.57
N ALA A 46 24.34 4.58 7.92
CA ALA A 46 25.42 4.70 8.88
C ALA A 46 26.69 5.31 8.26
N ASP A 47 27.00 4.97 7.01
CA ASP A 47 28.14 5.51 6.27
C ASP A 47 27.83 6.82 5.52
N GLY A 48 26.55 7.19 5.43
CA GLY A 48 26.08 8.44 4.82
C GLY A 48 25.85 8.36 3.31
N SER A 49 26.01 7.19 2.69
CA SER A 49 25.70 6.98 1.26
C SER A 49 24.21 7.18 0.96
N LEU A 50 23.34 6.89 1.95
CA LEU A 50 21.93 7.27 1.94
C LEU A 50 21.68 8.36 3.00
N SER A 51 21.14 9.50 2.57
CA SER A 51 20.75 10.56 3.50
C SER A 51 19.61 10.11 4.41
N ARG A 52 19.72 10.40 5.71
CA ARG A 52 18.66 10.15 6.71
C ARG A 52 17.36 10.87 6.37
N GLU A 53 17.45 12.13 5.94
CA GLU A 53 16.29 12.91 5.51
C GLU A 53 15.59 12.20 4.34
N ARG A 54 16.37 11.74 3.36
CA ARG A 54 15.81 11.03 2.19
C ARG A 54 15.06 9.76 2.59
N TRP A 55 15.61 8.99 3.52
CA TRP A 55 14.96 7.80 4.08
C TRP A 55 13.69 8.14 4.86
N GLU A 56 13.69 9.20 5.66
CA GLU A 56 12.51 9.63 6.43
C GLU A 56 11.36 10.05 5.51
N HIS A 57 11.66 10.76 4.42
CA HIS A 57 10.68 11.10 3.39
C HIS A 57 10.07 9.87 2.72
N TYR A 58 10.90 8.86 2.42
CA TYR A 58 10.43 7.58 1.89
C TYR A 58 9.47 6.88 2.86
N VAL A 59 9.87 6.75 4.13
CA VAL A 59 9.04 6.11 5.16
C VAL A 59 7.71 6.84 5.35
N ALA A 60 7.72 8.18 5.40
CA ALA A 60 6.51 8.98 5.52
C ALA A 60 5.56 8.75 4.34
N GLN A 61 6.08 8.73 3.11
CA GLN A 61 5.27 8.49 1.92
C GLN A 61 4.67 7.09 1.90
N GLN A 62 5.41 6.08 2.34
CA GLN A 62 4.89 4.71 2.41
C GLN A 62 3.79 4.56 3.48
N LEU A 63 3.90 5.28 4.61
CA LEU A 63 2.85 5.35 5.62
C LEU A 63 1.58 6.02 5.08
N GLU A 64 1.72 7.13 4.36
CA GLU A 64 0.59 7.82 3.74
C GLU A 64 -0.10 6.94 2.69
N ASN A 65 0.68 6.28 1.83
CA ASN A 65 0.15 5.32 0.85
C ASN A 65 -0.67 4.23 1.52
N LYS A 66 -0.13 3.63 2.58
CA LYS A 66 -0.82 2.57 3.34
C LYS A 66 -2.13 3.12 3.93
N TYR A 67 -2.10 4.30 4.53
CA TYR A 67 -3.30 4.92 5.08
C TYR A 67 -4.39 5.16 4.02
N VAL A 68 -4.01 5.66 2.83
CA VAL A 68 -4.94 5.86 1.72
C VAL A 68 -5.52 4.53 1.22
N GLN A 69 -4.68 3.48 1.14
CA GLN A 69 -5.12 2.14 0.74
C GLN A 69 -6.12 1.54 1.74
N ASP A 70 -5.80 1.58 3.04
CA ASP A 70 -6.66 1.07 4.13
C ASP A 70 -7.99 1.84 4.20
N LYS A 71 -7.95 3.16 3.99
CA LYS A 71 -9.16 3.98 3.93
C LYS A 71 -10.02 3.63 2.71
N THR A 72 -9.38 3.36 1.57
CA THR A 72 -10.07 2.99 0.34
C THR A 72 -10.74 1.63 0.47
N SER A 73 -10.04 0.62 1.00
CA SER A 73 -10.59 -0.72 1.22
C SER A 73 -11.79 -0.67 2.18
N TYR A 74 -11.69 0.09 3.27
CA TYR A 74 -12.81 0.32 4.18
C TYR A 74 -14.07 0.85 3.49
N PHE A 75 -13.93 1.84 2.60
CA PHE A 75 -15.09 2.39 1.88
C PHE A 75 -15.71 1.38 0.90
N ILE A 76 -14.88 0.57 0.23
CA ILE A 76 -15.33 -0.51 -0.66
C ILE A 76 -16.15 -1.53 0.14
N ASP A 77 -15.61 -2.01 1.26
CA ASP A 77 -16.27 -3.00 2.11
C ASP A 77 -17.57 -2.45 2.71
N LYS A 78 -17.56 -1.20 3.15
CA LYS A 78 -18.78 -0.53 3.65
C LYS A 78 -19.86 -0.46 2.57
N ARG A 79 -19.49 -0.13 1.32
CA ARG A 79 -20.42 -0.13 0.19
C ARG A 79 -20.97 -1.53 -0.09
N ALA A 80 -20.12 -2.55 -0.07
CA ALA A 80 -20.52 -3.93 -0.26
C ALA A 80 -21.52 -4.39 0.82
N ARG A 81 -21.22 -4.13 2.09
CA ARG A 81 -22.13 -4.44 3.22
C ARG A 81 -23.47 -3.73 3.09
N ASN A 82 -23.48 -2.43 2.80
CA ASN A 82 -24.71 -1.67 2.61
C ASN A 82 -25.58 -2.25 1.47
N LYS A 83 -24.94 -2.66 0.37
CA LYS A 83 -25.63 -3.32 -0.74
C LYS A 83 -26.23 -4.66 -0.31
N THR A 84 -25.47 -5.50 0.38
CA THR A 84 -25.94 -6.80 0.88
C THR A 84 -27.13 -6.64 1.83
N THR A 85 -27.06 -5.71 2.78
CA THR A 85 -28.17 -5.40 3.69
C THR A 85 -29.42 -4.93 2.94
N ALA A 86 -29.26 -4.07 1.93
CA ALA A 86 -30.37 -3.60 1.12
C ALA A 86 -31.01 -4.74 0.30
N MET A 87 -30.21 -5.66 -0.25
CA MET A 87 -30.72 -6.83 -0.96
C MET A 87 -31.50 -7.76 -0.01
N TRP A 88 -30.94 -8.04 1.17
CA TRP A 88 -31.61 -8.87 2.18
C TRP A 88 -32.93 -8.24 2.64
N SER A 89 -32.97 -6.94 2.87
CA SER A 89 -34.20 -6.19 3.20
C SER A 89 -35.27 -6.29 2.10
N LYS A 90 -34.89 -6.24 0.82
CA LYS A 90 -35.83 -6.45 -0.30
C LYS A 90 -36.34 -7.89 -0.35
N GLN A 91 -35.45 -8.86 -0.13
CA GLN A 91 -35.80 -10.27 -0.16
C GLN A 91 -36.76 -10.65 0.98
N THR A 92 -36.53 -10.17 2.20
CA THR A 92 -37.42 -10.42 3.35
C THR A 92 -38.81 -9.84 3.14
N LYS A 93 -38.91 -8.64 2.55
CA LYS A 93 -40.21 -8.05 2.14
C LYS A 93 -40.92 -8.90 1.09
N LYS A 94 -40.20 -9.42 0.09
CA LYS A 94 -40.78 -10.28 -0.96
C LYS A 94 -41.29 -11.62 -0.41
N ASN A 95 -40.60 -12.19 0.58
CA ASN A 95 -40.96 -13.49 1.17
C ASN A 95 -42.12 -13.41 2.20
N GLY A 96 -42.88 -12.30 2.20
CA GLY A 96 -44.10 -12.17 3.01
C GLY A 96 -43.91 -11.49 4.36
N GLY A 97 -42.71 -10.98 4.68
CA GLY A 97 -42.40 -10.28 5.93
C GLY A 97 -42.62 -11.13 7.18
N TRP A 98 -42.16 -10.66 8.35
CA TRP A 98 -42.50 -11.32 9.61
C TRP A 98 -44.01 -11.21 9.82
N LYS A 99 -44.73 -12.33 9.67
CA LYS A 99 -46.14 -12.41 10.03
C LYS A 99 -46.18 -12.56 11.56
N ASN A 100 -46.64 -11.51 12.24
CA ASN A 100 -46.97 -11.60 13.67
C ASN A 100 -48.17 -12.53 13.88
#